data_AF-A0A1K1PVD6-F1
#
_entry.id   AF-A0A1K1PVD6-F1
#
_cell.length_a   1.000
_cell.length_b   1.000
_cell.length_c   1.000
_cell.angle_alpha   90.00
_cell.angle_beta   90.00
_cell.angle_gamma   90.00
#
_symmetry.space_group_name_H-M   'P 1'
#
loop_
_entity.id
_entity.type
_entity.pdbx_description
1 polymer ?
#
loop_
_entity_poly.entity_id
_entity_poly.type
_entity_poly.pdbx_seq_one_letter_code
_entity_poly.pdbx_strand_id
1 'polypeptide(L)'
;MNKDEKRKELERMLKKCPEILTPAKVVRWSPFGKNKVYELLRSGELRSFCYQGGYIISKDDLIEYLAEHSDDDAGRTFKRGGGND
;
A
#
# COMPACT_ATOMS: atom_id res chain seq x y z
N MET A 1 -7.45 -15.15 -8.39
CA MET A 1 -6.57 -14.22 -9.13
C MET A 1 -5.15 -14.52 -8.69
N ASN A 2 -4.22 -14.82 -9.61
CA ASN A 2 -2.84 -15.16 -9.23
C ASN A 2 -2.11 -13.94 -8.64
N LYS A 3 -1.15 -14.19 -7.73
CA LYS A 3 -0.34 -13.16 -7.04
C LYS A 3 0.33 -12.20 -8.05
N ASP A 4 0.82 -12.74 -9.17
CA ASP A 4 1.41 -11.98 -10.28
C ASP A 4 0.43 -11.02 -10.98
N GLU A 5 -0.82 -11.44 -11.19
CA GLU A 5 -1.85 -10.59 -11.81
C GLU A 5 -2.28 -9.47 -10.87
N LYS A 6 -2.38 -9.78 -9.56
CA LYS A 6 -2.65 -8.77 -8.52
C LYS A 6 -1.52 -7.74 -8.45
N ARG A 7 -0.25 -8.17 -8.47
CA ARG A 7 0.90 -7.25 -8.47
C ARG A 7 0.84 -6.31 -9.67
N LYS A 8 0.62 -6.84 -10.88
CA LYS A 8 0.47 -6.03 -12.09
C LYS A 8 -0.70 -5.05 -12.02
N GLU A 9 -1.82 -5.44 -11.42
CA GLU A 9 -2.96 -4.53 -11.22
C GLU A 9 -2.61 -3.41 -10.23
N LEU A 10 -2.00 -3.74 -9.09
CA LEU A 10 -1.53 -2.77 -8.10
C LEU A 10 -0.48 -1.81 -8.68
N GLU A 11 0.46 -2.31 -9.48
CA GLU A 11 1.44 -1.49 -10.20
C GLU A 11 0.78 -0.52 -11.17
N ARG A 12 -0.25 -0.96 -11.90
CA ARG A 12 -1.04 -0.10 -12.79
C ARG A 12 -1.81 0.96 -12.01
N MET A 13 -2.47 0.58 -10.91
CA MET A 13 -3.21 1.50 -10.06
C MET A 13 -2.30 2.55 -9.41
N LEU A 14 -1.12 2.12 -8.96
CA LEU A 14 -0.10 2.96 -8.33
C LEU A 14 0.87 3.56 -9.34
N LYS A 15 0.59 3.54 -10.64
CA LYS A 15 1.48 4.10 -11.69
C LYS A 15 1.81 5.58 -11.46
N LYS A 16 0.85 6.35 -10.93
CA LYS A 16 1.02 7.78 -10.58
C LYS A 16 1.54 8.02 -9.16
N CYS A 17 1.72 6.94 -8.39
CA CYS A 17 2.24 7.00 -7.04
C CYS A 17 3.77 7.23 -7.09
N PRO A 18 4.33 8.15 -6.31
CA PRO A 18 5.78 8.35 -6.25
C PRO A 18 6.48 7.10 -5.71
N GLU A 19 7.74 6.87 -6.13
CA GLU A 19 8.54 5.73 -5.67
C GLU A 19 8.82 5.76 -4.17
N ILE A 20 8.87 6.97 -3.60
CA ILE A 20 9.15 7.23 -2.19
C ILE A 20 7.85 7.76 -1.54
N LEU A 21 7.38 7.04 -0.52
CA LEU A 21 6.14 7.30 0.18
C LEU A 21 6.40 7.64 1.64
N THR A 22 5.67 8.63 2.14
CA THR A 22 5.56 8.88 3.57
C THR A 22 4.31 8.17 4.10
N PRO A 23 4.19 7.91 5.41
CA PRO A 23 3.00 7.29 6.00
C PRO A 23 1.70 8.00 5.58
N ALA A 24 1.71 9.33 5.49
CA ALA A 24 0.57 10.09 5.01
C ALA A 24 0.18 9.77 3.54
N LYS A 25 1.17 9.57 2.66
CA LYS A 25 0.92 9.12 1.28
C LYS A 25 0.42 7.68 1.26
N VAL A 26 1.00 6.78 2.07
CA VAL A 26 0.53 5.39 2.16
C VAL A 26 -0.94 5.33 2.53
N VAL A 27 -1.41 6.10 3.51
CA VAL A 27 -2.84 6.18 3.88
C VAL A 27 -3.73 6.62 2.72
N ARG A 28 -3.23 7.46 1.82
CA ARG A 28 -3.98 7.95 0.65
C ARG A 28 -4.02 6.94 -0.49
N TRP A 29 -2.95 6.16 -0.65
CA TRP A 29 -2.76 5.24 -1.77
C TRP A 29 -3.09 3.78 -1.41
N SER A 30 -3.37 3.51 -0.14
CA SER A 30 -3.71 2.19 0.37
C SER A 30 -5.11 2.22 1.03
N PRO A 31 -5.71 1.05 1.27
CA PRO A 31 -7.00 0.96 1.95
C PRO A 31 -6.88 1.16 3.46
N PHE A 32 -5.66 1.34 3.97
CA PHE A 32 -5.37 1.38 5.39
C PHE A 32 -5.62 2.77 5.97
N GLY A 33 -6.27 2.81 7.13
CA GLY A 33 -6.35 4.03 7.93
C GLY A 33 -5.01 4.42 8.55
N LYS A 34 -4.90 5.68 9.01
CA LYS A 34 -3.69 6.22 9.64
C LYS A 34 -3.14 5.31 10.74
N ASN A 35 -3.99 4.87 11.66
CA ASN A 35 -3.56 4.02 12.77
C ASN A 35 -2.96 2.69 12.28
N LYS A 36 -3.65 2.01 11.35
CA LYS A 36 -3.16 0.74 10.79
C LYS A 36 -1.81 0.92 10.08
N VAL A 37 -1.61 2.00 9.32
CA VAL A 37 -0.31 2.28 8.69
C VAL A 37 0.80 2.42 9.73
N TYR A 38 0.59 3.19 10.80
CA TYR A 38 1.61 3.33 11.85
C TYR A 38 1.84 2.03 12.64
N GLU A 39 0.81 1.21 12.83
CA GLU A 39 0.96 -0.12 13.42
C GLU A 39 1.83 -1.01 12.54
N LEU A 40 1.55 -1.09 11.23
CA LEU A 40 2.34 -1.89 10.29
C LEU A 40 3.81 -1.45 10.22
N LEU A 41 4.06 -0.14 10.30
CA LEU A 41 5.41 0.41 10.35
C LEU A 41 6.13 0.09 11.66
N ARG A 42 5.40 0.06 12.79
CA ARG A 42 5.97 -0.29 14.11
C ARG A 42 6.19 -1.79 14.27
N SER A 43 5.27 -2.61 13.79
CA SER A 43 5.37 -4.07 13.80
C SER A 43 6.43 -4.59 12.83
N GLY A 44 6.83 -3.78 11.85
CA GLY A 44 7.78 -4.17 10.80
C GLY A 44 7.16 -5.03 9.69
N GLU A 45 5.84 -5.21 9.71
CA GLU A 45 5.08 -5.88 8.65
C GLU A 45 5.17 -5.12 7.32
N LEU A 46 5.15 -3.78 7.38
CA LEU A 46 5.43 -2.93 6.22
C LEU A 46 6.88 -2.44 6.28
N ARG A 47 7.69 -2.91 5.34
CA ARG A 47 9.09 -2.47 5.22
C ARG A 47 9.16 -0.95 5.06
N SER A 48 9.97 -0.34 5.91
CA SER A 48 10.18 1.09 5.92
C SER A 48 11.56 1.45 6.45
N PHE A 49 12.03 2.61 6.03
CA PHE A 49 13.29 3.21 6.46
C PHE A 49 12.99 4.45 7.26
N CYS A 50 13.74 4.67 8.33
CA CYS A 50 13.63 5.90 9.11
C CYS A 50 14.69 6.89 8.60
N TYR A 51 14.26 8.03 8.06
CA TYR A 51 15.15 9.08 7.58
C TYR A 51 14.74 10.42 8.20
N GLN A 52 15.69 11.08 8.87
CA GLN A 52 15.46 12.35 9.59
C GLN A 52 14.25 12.33 10.54
N GLY A 53 14.01 11.19 11.21
CA GLY A 53 12.88 11.03 12.15
C GLY A 53 11.52 10.78 11.49
N GLY A 54 11.46 10.63 10.16
CA GLY A 54 10.26 10.25 9.42
C GLY A 54 10.37 8.84 8.83
N TYR A 55 9.24 8.13 8.79
CA TYR A 55 9.13 6.87 8.04
C TYR A 55 9.06 7.14 6.54
N ILE A 56 9.86 6.38 5.80
CA ILE A 56 9.90 6.34 4.35
C ILE A 56 9.62 4.90 3.91
N ILE A 57 8.68 4.74 2.99
CA ILE A 57 8.22 3.47 2.46
C ILE A 57 8.47 3.50 0.96
N SER A 58 9.01 2.43 0.38
CA SER A 58 9.12 2.35 -1.07
C SER A 58 7.78 1.92 -1.67
N LYS A 59 7.50 2.37 -2.90
CA LYS A 59 6.32 1.93 -3.64
C LYS A 59 6.29 0.42 -3.83
N ASP A 60 7.44 -0.20 -4.09
CA ASP A 60 7.53 -1.65 -4.31
C ASP A 60 7.21 -2.41 -3.02
N ASP A 61 7.75 -1.97 -1.88
CA ASP A 61 7.43 -2.56 -0.56
C ASP A 61 5.93 -2.45 -0.23
N LEU A 62 5.30 -1.32 -0.56
CA LEU A 62 3.86 -1.18 -0.38
C LEU A 62 3.07 -2.14 -1.29
N ILE A 63 3.50 -2.31 -2.55
CA ILE A 63 2.86 -3.22 -3.50
C ILE A 63 3.04 -4.67 -3.07
N GLU A 64 4.24 -5.04 -2.62
CA GLU A 64 4.55 -6.37 -2.08
C GLU A 64 3.63 -6.65 -0.89
N TYR A 65 3.60 -5.77 0.11
CA TYR A 65 2.72 -5.93 1.26
C TYR A 65 1.25 -6.08 0.88
N LEU A 66 0.76 -5.22 -0.02
CA LEU A 66 -0.61 -5.29 -0.52
C LEU A 66 -0.87 -6.60 -1.25
N ALA A 67 0.03 -7.05 -2.14
CA ALA A 67 -0.13 -8.29 -2.88
C ALA A 67 -0.16 -9.52 -1.96
N GLU A 68 0.56 -9.48 -0.83
CA GLU A 68 0.60 -10.55 0.16
C GLU A 68 -0.60 -10.57 1.09
N HIS A 69 -1.13 -9.40 1.46
CA HIS A 69 -2.24 -9.27 2.41
C HIS A 69 -3.60 -8.96 1.75
N SER A 70 -3.67 -9.01 0.40
CA SER A 70 -4.91 -8.79 -0.36
C SER A 70 -5.99 -9.85 -0.14
N ASP A 71 -5.65 -11.00 0.45
CA ASP A 71 -6.60 -12.08 0.79
C ASP A 71 -7.03 -12.04 2.28
N ASP A 72 -6.41 -11.20 3.10
CA ASP A 72 -6.77 -11.03 4.52
C ASP A 72 -7.92 -10.00 4.61
N ASP A 73 -9.13 -10.50 4.40
CA ASP A 73 -10.40 -9.78 4.41
C ASP A 73 -10.69 -9.17 5.81
N ALA A 74 -10.10 -8.01 6.11
CA ALA A 74 -10.45 -7.22 7.31
C ALA A 74 -10.33 -5.69 7.13
N GLY A 75 -9.98 -5.20 5.93
CA GLY A 75 -9.78 -3.79 5.63
C GLY A 75 -10.58 -3.30 4.43
N ARG A 76 -10.99 -2.03 4.44
CA ARG A 76 -11.73 -1.31 3.37
C ARG A 76 -11.31 -1.80 1.98
N THR A 77 -12.21 -2.47 1.26
CA THR A 77 -11.99 -2.82 -0.15
C THR A 77 -11.54 -1.59 -0.94
N PHE A 78 -10.47 -1.73 -1.74
CA PHE A 78 -10.14 -0.74 -2.75
C PHE A 78 -11.38 -0.53 -3.61
N LYS A 79 -12.03 0.64 -3.53
CA LYS A 79 -13.08 0.99 -4.49
C LYS A 79 -12.40 1.05 -5.86
N ARG A 80 -12.49 -0.04 -6.62
CA ARG A 80 -12.42 -0.01 -8.08
C ARG A 80 -13.42 1.07 -8.48
N GLY A 81 -12.92 2.24 -8.90
CA GLY A 81 -13.79 3.24 -9.52
C GLY A 81 -14.49 2.53 -10.67
N GLY A 82 -15.81 2.39 -10.57
CA GLY A 82 -16.63 1.97 -11.69
C GLY A 82 -16.49 3.04 -12.76
N GLY A 83 -15.65 2.75 -13.76
CA GLY A 83 -15.72 3.42 -15.04
C GLY A 83 -16.91 2.83 -15.77
N ASN A 84 -18.05 3.52 -15.66
CA ASN A 84 -19.14 3.39 -16.61
C ASN A 84 -19.06 4.63 -17.49
N ASP A 85 -18.54 4.46 -18.70
CA ASP A 85 -18.94 5.21 -19.90
C ASP A 85 -18.64 4.32 -21.11
#